data_AF-A0A2P7ARG1-F1
#
_entry.id   AF-A0A2P7ARG1-F1
#
_cell.length_a   1.000
_cell.length_b   1.000
_cell.length_c   1.000
_cell.angle_alpha   90.00
_cell.angle_beta   90.00
_cell.angle_gamma   90.00
#
_symmetry.space_group_name_H-M   'P 1'
#
loop_
_entity.id
_entity.type
_entity.pdbx_description
1 polymer ?
#
loop_
_entity_poly.entity_id
_entity_poly.type
_entity_poly.pdbx_seq_one_letter_code
_entity_poly.pdbx_strand_id
1 'polypeptide(L)'
;MRVRDGISRDLIRCANDAVVLSNGEKQALLRETSTVIHWYQALFALSGEPANYPGSDIAARLSQFADDIDFRYADETKAIMLEAAGTIRIMRLMLGIRQEILDEPL
;
A
#
# COMPACT_ATOMS: atom_id res chain seq x y z
N MET A 1 15.80 17.81 -1.94
CA MET A 1 15.29 16.53 -1.41
C MET A 1 13.77 16.65 -1.28
N ARG A 2 13.00 16.15 -2.25
CA ARG A 2 11.53 16.16 -2.14
C ARG A 2 11.15 14.93 -1.33
N VAL A 3 10.66 15.16 -0.12
CA VAL A 3 9.98 14.14 0.68
C VAL A 3 8.82 13.65 -0.17
N ARG A 4 8.90 12.43 -0.71
CA ARG A 4 7.72 11.79 -1.30
C ARG A 4 6.78 11.58 -0.12
N ASP A 5 5.69 12.34 -0.11
CA ASP A 5 4.74 12.41 0.99
C ASP A 5 4.12 11.07 1.39
N GLY A 6 4.28 10.10 0.50
CA GLY A 6 4.32 8.72 0.87
C GLY A 6 3.31 7.88 0.15
N ILE A 7 3.56 6.58 0.03
CA ILE A 7 2.72 5.64 -0.70
C ILE A 7 1.27 5.66 -0.19
N SER A 8 1.06 5.93 1.11
CA SER A 8 -0.29 6.12 1.66
C SER A 8 -1.01 7.35 1.09
N ARG A 9 -0.29 8.46 0.89
CA ARG A 9 -0.85 9.68 0.28
C ARG A 9 -1.08 9.48 -1.21
N ASP A 10 -0.17 8.79 -1.90
CA ASP A 10 -0.30 8.45 -3.31
C ASP A 10 -1.56 7.59 -3.56
N LEU A 11 -1.82 6.60 -2.69
CA LEU A 11 -3.04 5.80 -2.71
C LEU A 11 -4.30 6.63 -2.48
N ILE A 12 -4.33 7.49 -1.45
CA ILE A 12 -5.50 8.35 -1.17
C ILE A 12 -5.76 9.32 -2.33
N ARG A 13 -4.70 9.90 -2.90
CA ARG A 13 -4.81 10.79 -4.06
C ARG A 13 -5.36 10.03 -5.27
N CYS A 14 -4.81 8.86 -5.59
CA CYS A 14 -5.29 8.03 -6.70
C CYS A 14 -6.74 7.57 -6.50
N ALA A 15 -7.11 7.23 -5.26
CA ALA A 15 -8.47 6.81 -4.92
C ALA A 15 -9.50 7.94 -5.09
N ASN A 16 -9.11 9.19 -4.80
CA ASN A 16 -9.97 10.36 -4.96
C ASN A 16 -9.99 10.90 -6.40
N ASP A 17 -8.92 10.69 -7.16
CA ASP A 17 -8.72 11.21 -8.51
C ASP A 17 -8.35 10.07 -9.49
N ALA A 18 -9.21 9.05 -9.57
CA ALA A 18 -8.96 7.84 -10.37
C ALA A 18 -8.79 8.08 -11.88
N VAL A 19 -9.13 9.29 -12.36
CA VAL A 19 -8.98 9.71 -13.76
C VAL A 19 -7.56 10.22 -14.07
N VAL A 20 -6.79 10.57 -13.04
CA VAL A 20 -5.48 11.22 -13.20
C VAL A 20 -4.37 10.24 -13.57
N LEU A 21 -4.49 8.96 -13.16
CA LEU A 21 -3.48 7.94 -13.41
C LEU A 21 -3.96 6.94 -14.46
N SER A 22 -3.06 6.62 -15.39
CA SER A 22 -3.24 5.51 -16.33
C SER A 22 -3.31 4.17 -15.58
N ASN A 23 -3.90 3.15 -16.22
CA ASN A 23 -3.95 1.82 -15.62
C ASN A 23 -2.55 1.28 -15.27
N GLY A 24 -1.55 1.50 -16.13
CA GLY A 24 -0.16 1.11 -15.84
C GLY A 24 0.41 1.78 -14.59
N GLU A 25 0.13 3.06 -14.36
CA GLU A 25 0.58 3.75 -13.13
C GLU A 25 -0.16 3.24 -11.89
N LYS A 26 -1.45 2.92 -12.01
CA LYS A 26 -2.22 2.29 -10.93
C LYS A 26 -1.66 0.91 -10.59
N GLN A 27 -1.31 0.09 -11.59
CA GLN A 27 -0.67 -1.22 -11.37
C GLN A 27 0.64 -1.06 -10.62
N ALA A 28 1.50 -0.14 -11.07
CA ALA A 28 2.78 0.12 -10.42
C ALA A 28 2.59 0.52 -8.95
N LEU A 29 1.65 1.43 -8.68
CA LEU A 29 1.33 1.86 -7.32
C LEU A 29 0.82 0.72 -6.44
N LEU A 30 -0.08 -0.14 -6.96
CA LEU A 30 -0.61 -1.29 -6.22
C LEU A 30 0.48 -2.34 -5.92
N ARG A 31 1.40 -2.59 -6.86
CA ARG A 31 2.55 -3.51 -6.66
C ARG A 31 3.55 -2.95 -5.65
N GLU A 32 3.87 -1.65 -5.74
CA GLU A 32 4.71 -0.95 -4.77
C GLU A 32 4.08 -1.06 -3.37
N THR A 33 2.77 -0.86 -3.29
CA THR A 33 2.00 -0.95 -2.04
C THR A 33 2.01 -2.35 -1.44
N SER A 34 1.76 -3.36 -2.27
CA SER A 34 1.87 -4.78 -1.87
C SER A 34 3.24 -5.09 -1.27
N THR A 35 4.30 -4.62 -1.92
CA THR A 35 5.69 -4.79 -1.46
C THR A 35 5.91 -4.14 -0.09
N VAL A 36 5.50 -2.88 0.08
CA VAL A 36 5.63 -2.16 1.36
C VAL A 36 4.91 -2.87 2.50
N ILE A 37 3.69 -3.37 2.25
CA ILE A 37 2.91 -4.12 3.24
C ILE A 37 3.62 -5.42 3.61
N HIS A 38 4.18 -6.15 2.66
CA HIS A 38 5.00 -7.34 2.93
C HIS A 38 6.23 -7.02 3.79
N TRP A 39 6.92 -5.92 3.54
CA TRP A 39 8.06 -5.49 4.36
C TRP A 39 7.64 -5.20 5.81
N TYR A 40 6.54 -4.47 6.01
CA TYR A 40 6.05 -4.23 7.37
C TYR A 40 5.61 -5.51 8.08
N GLN A 41 4.94 -6.43 7.38
CA GLN A 41 4.61 -7.75 7.93
C GLN A 41 5.87 -8.52 8.36
N ALA A 42 6.94 -8.48 7.57
CA ALA A 42 8.22 -9.11 7.93
C ALA A 42 8.85 -8.45 9.16
N LEU A 43 8.82 -7.12 9.26
CA LEU A 43 9.30 -6.39 10.43
C LEU A 43 8.50 -6.73 11.69
N PHE A 44 7.17 -6.87 11.59
CA PHE A 44 6.33 -7.34 12.70
C PHE A 44 6.67 -8.76 13.15
N ALA A 45 6.88 -9.67 12.20
CA ALA A 45 7.26 -11.03 12.51
C ALA A 45 8.60 -11.08 13.28
N LEU A 46 9.55 -10.21 12.93
CA LEU A 46 10.82 -10.07 13.64
C LEU A 46 10.68 -9.44 15.04
N SER A 47 9.66 -8.62 15.27
CA SER A 47 9.42 -7.97 16.57
C SER A 47 8.70 -8.86 17.59
N GLY A 48 8.29 -10.08 17.23
CA GLY A 48 7.66 -11.05 18.13
C GLY A 48 6.19 -10.80 18.47
N GLU A 49 5.51 -9.89 17.76
CA GLU A 49 4.08 -9.63 17.90
C GLU A 49 3.24 -10.69 17.13
N PRO A 50 2.10 -11.17 17.67
CA PRO A 50 1.40 -12.34 17.15
C PRO A 50 0.76 -12.12 15.77
N ALA A 51 0.81 -13.17 14.96
CA ALA A 51 0.44 -13.27 13.54
C ALA A 51 -1.03 -12.95 13.16
N ASN A 52 -1.86 -12.48 14.09
CA ASN A 52 -3.26 -12.10 13.82
C ASN A 52 -3.35 -10.65 13.33
N TYR A 53 -2.60 -10.35 12.28
CA TYR A 53 -2.59 -9.03 11.68
C TYR A 53 -3.82 -8.88 10.75
N PRO A 54 -4.69 -7.87 10.93
CA PRO A 54 -5.90 -7.69 10.12
C PRO A 54 -5.62 -7.41 8.64
N GLY A 55 -4.35 -7.21 8.26
CA GLY A 55 -3.88 -7.01 6.89
C GLY A 55 -3.03 -8.15 6.34
N SER A 56 -3.08 -9.37 6.89
CA SER A 56 -2.24 -10.49 6.40
C SER A 56 -2.44 -10.78 4.91
N ASP A 57 -3.66 -10.60 4.40
CA ASP A 57 -4.04 -10.95 3.04
C ASP A 57 -4.05 -9.75 2.06
N ILE A 58 -3.91 -8.52 2.55
CA ILE A 58 -4.08 -7.36 1.66
C ILE A 58 -2.95 -7.22 0.63
N ALA A 59 -1.72 -7.63 0.96
CA ALA A 59 -0.61 -7.60 0.01
C ALA A 59 -0.86 -8.54 -1.19
N ALA A 60 -1.29 -9.76 -0.91
CA ALA A 60 -1.67 -10.72 -1.95
C ALA A 60 -2.84 -10.20 -2.81
N ARG A 61 -3.88 -9.66 -2.14
CA ARG A 61 -5.02 -9.04 -2.82
C ARG A 61 -4.62 -7.86 -3.71
N LEU A 62 -3.69 -7.00 -3.27
CA LEU A 62 -3.21 -5.87 -4.06
C LEU A 62 -2.41 -6.31 -5.29
N SER A 63 -1.55 -7.31 -5.15
CA SER A 63 -0.82 -7.89 -6.28
C SER A 63 -1.78 -8.45 -7.32
N GLN A 64 -2.76 -9.25 -6.89
CA GLN A 64 -3.75 -9.82 -7.79
C GLN A 64 -4.65 -8.74 -8.41
N PHE A 65 -5.05 -7.73 -7.64
CA PHE A 65 -5.85 -6.62 -8.16
C PHE A 65 -5.07 -5.80 -9.21
N ALA A 66 -3.75 -5.66 -9.05
CA ALA A 66 -2.92 -5.01 -10.05
C ALA A 66 -2.90 -5.81 -11.37
N ASP A 67 -2.82 -7.13 -11.31
CA ASP A 67 -2.87 -7.99 -12.50
C ASP A 67 -4.22 -7.87 -13.23
N ASP A 68 -5.32 -7.73 -12.48
CA ASP A 68 -6.68 -7.68 -13.03
C ASP A 68 -7.19 -6.26 -13.36
N ILE A 69 -6.40 -5.20 -13.14
CA ILE A 69 -6.93 -3.83 -13.05
C ILE A 69 -7.69 -3.36 -14.29
N ASP A 70 -7.32 -3.85 -15.47
CA ASP A 70 -7.95 -3.49 -16.74
C ASP A 70 -9.42 -3.95 -16.84
N PHE A 71 -9.82 -4.88 -15.97
CA PHE A 71 -11.17 -5.43 -15.88
C PHE A 71 -11.94 -4.95 -14.64
N ARG A 72 -11.36 -4.04 -13.85
CA ARG A 72 -11.94 -3.58 -12.57
C ARG A 72 -12.66 -2.25 -12.71
N TYR A 73 -13.74 -2.11 -11.95
CA TYR A 73 -14.47 -0.85 -11.88
C TYR A 73 -13.69 0.20 -11.08
N ALA A 74 -13.93 1.48 -11.38
CA ALA A 74 -13.29 2.61 -10.70
C ALA A 74 -13.58 2.61 -9.19
N ASP A 75 -14.80 2.25 -8.78
CA ASP A 75 -15.21 2.17 -7.37
C ASP A 75 -14.47 1.06 -6.62
N GLU A 76 -14.26 -0.10 -7.24
CA GLU A 76 -13.45 -1.19 -6.67
C GLU A 76 -11.99 -0.77 -6.51
N THR A 77 -11.45 -0.07 -7.52
CA THR A 77 -10.07 0.44 -7.51
C THR A 77 -9.89 1.47 -6.40
N LYS A 78 -10.87 2.37 -6.21
CA LYS A 78 -10.90 3.33 -5.11
C LYS A 78 -10.94 2.63 -3.75
N ALA A 79 -11.85 1.66 -3.59
CA ALA A 79 -12.03 0.94 -2.33
C ALA A 79 -10.73 0.25 -1.90
N ILE A 80 -10.09 -0.50 -2.81
CA ILE A 80 -8.86 -1.24 -2.47
C ILE A 80 -7.67 -0.32 -2.18
N MET A 81 -7.57 0.82 -2.86
CA MET A 81 -6.52 1.82 -2.58
C MET A 81 -6.69 2.46 -1.20
N LEU A 82 -7.92 2.79 -0.80
CA LEU A 82 -8.20 3.33 0.54
C LEU A 82 -7.96 2.29 1.64
N GLU A 83 -8.35 1.04 1.40
CA GLU A 83 -8.09 -0.08 2.32
C GLU A 83 -6.59 -0.28 2.54
N ALA A 84 -5.81 -0.25 1.46
CA ALA A 84 -4.36 -0.36 1.52
C ALA A 84 -3.69 0.80 2.26
N ALA A 85 -4.13 2.04 1.99
CA ALA A 85 -3.64 3.22 2.70
C ALA A 85 -3.95 3.13 4.21
N GLY A 86 -5.14 2.66 4.57
CA GLY A 86 -5.52 2.39 5.95
C GLY A 86 -4.63 1.34 6.61
N THR A 87 -4.36 0.24 5.91
CA THR A 87 -3.51 -0.84 6.41
C THR A 87 -2.08 -0.39 6.65
N ILE A 88 -1.47 0.33 5.69
CA ILE A 88 -0.13 0.91 5.86
C ILE A 88 -0.09 1.83 7.07
N ARG A 89 -1.12 2.67 7.27
CA ARG A 89 -1.18 3.56 8.43
C ARG A 89 -1.20 2.79 9.75
N ILE A 90 -1.98 1.72 9.85
CA ILE A 90 -2.06 0.87 11.05
C ILE A 90 -0.70 0.17 11.29
N MET A 91 -0.09 -0.38 10.23
CA MET A 91 1.23 -1.01 10.29
C MET A 91 2.30 -0.06 10.78
N ARG A 92 2.32 1.17 10.26
CA ARG A 92 3.27 2.17 10.71
C ARG A 92 3.07 2.57 12.16
N LEU A 93 1.82 2.71 12.62
CA LEU A 93 1.52 3.01 14.02
C LEU A 93 2.00 1.90 14.96
N MET A 94 1.74 0.65 14.60
CA MET A 94 2.15 -0.50 15.39
C MET A 94 3.68 -0.71 15.38
N LEU A 95 4.40 -0.32 14.31
CA LEU A 95 5.88 -0.28 14.28
C LEU A 95 6.49 0.98 14.92
N GLY A 96 5.68 1.94 15.39
CA GLY A 96 6.17 3.22 15.90
C GLY A 96 6.73 4.17 14.83
N ILE A 97 6.50 3.90 13.55
CA ILE A 97 7.00 4.68 12.40
C ILE A 97 6.11 5.91 12.16
N ARG A 98 6.61 7.11 12.48
CA ARG A 98 5.85 8.38 12.32
C ARG A 98 5.96 9.03 10.94
N GLN A 99 7.02 8.75 10.15
CA GLN A 99 7.22 9.29 8.79
C GLN A 99 7.64 8.18 7.82
N GLU A 100 7.37 8.31 6.52
CA GLU A 100 7.82 7.31 5.54
C GLU A 100 9.33 7.42 5.41
N ILE A 101 10.03 6.44 5.98
CA ILE A 101 11.46 6.26 5.77
C ILE A 101 11.57 5.59 4.40
N LEU A 102 11.94 6.38 3.40
CA LEU A 102 12.53 5.86 2.18
C LEU A 102 14.00 5.61 2.52
N ASP A 103 14.35 4.36 2.81
CA ASP A 103 15.74 3.95 2.76
C ASP A 103 16.18 4.02 1.28
N GLU A 104 17.20 4.85 1.02
CA GLU A 104 17.95 4.81 -0.24
C GLU A 104 18.67 3.44 -0.35
N PRO A 105 18.74 2.82 -1.54
CA PRO A 105 19.67 1.72 -1.74
C PRO A 105 21.10 2.30 -1.72
N LEU A 106 21.92 1.82 -0.78
CA LEU A 106 23.38 1.94 -0.81
C LEU A 106 23.97 1.18 -2.01
#